data_AF-A0A2J6R2K2-F1
#
_entry.id   AF-A0A2J6R2K2-F1
#
_cell.length_a   1.000
_cell.length_b   1.000
_cell.length_c   1.000
_cell.angle_alpha   90.00
_cell.angle_beta   90.00
_cell.angle_gamma   90.00
#
_symmetry.space_group_name_H-M   'P 1'
#
loop_
_entity.id
_entity.type
_entity.pdbx_description
1 polymer ?
#
loop_
_entity_poly.entity_id
_entity_poly.type
_entity_poly.pdbx_seq_one_letter_code
_entity_poly.pdbx_strand_id
1 'polypeptide(L)'
;MFFQNWITAISPRWRVPINALLLQYGFVILLGLVYLFSTQGFNALVGSTVVFFYLSYGMPAIVMLATRRFEIHQNDRTRYDLRKFAYPICIVVVIYTVLAVIFVMIPGQVPITAGNMNYTIVIVAGFFILMAIAWFADARKSFRPPSDNLIARVVLMGTTLSKVPGVVTSEELDL
;
A
#
# COMPACT_ATOMS: atom_id res chain seq x y z
N MET A 1 -7.15 -4.67 17.11
CA MET A 1 -6.78 -5.60 18.21
C MET A 1 -5.71 -5.01 19.14
N PHE A 2 -6.01 -4.90 20.45
CA PHE A 2 -5.22 -4.50 21.64
C PHE A 2 -4.26 -3.27 21.61
N PHE A 3 -3.46 -3.06 20.56
CA PHE A 3 -2.51 -1.95 20.47
C PHE A 3 -2.97 -0.78 19.59
N GLN A 4 -4.14 -0.90 18.95
CA GLN A 4 -4.63 0.09 18.00
C GLN A 4 -4.64 1.50 18.61
N ASN A 5 -5.21 1.67 19.79
CA ASN A 5 -5.29 2.97 20.47
C ASN A 5 -3.92 3.50 20.92
N TRP A 6 -2.95 2.63 21.16
CA TRP A 6 -1.60 3.03 21.57
C TRP A 6 -0.73 3.45 20.37
N ILE A 7 -0.85 2.74 19.25
CA ILE A 7 -0.12 3.04 18.01
C ILE A 7 -0.71 4.29 17.32
N THR A 8 -2.04 4.45 17.33
CA THR A 8 -2.71 5.63 16.74
C THR A 8 -2.72 6.84 17.66
N ALA A 9 -2.18 6.76 18.88
CA ALA A 9 -2.11 7.89 19.79
C ALA A 9 -1.22 8.99 19.19
N ILE A 10 -1.83 10.14 18.87
CA ILE A 10 -1.13 11.30 18.33
C ILE A 10 -0.61 12.16 19.48
N SER A 11 0.68 12.51 19.42
CA SER A 11 1.26 13.41 20.43
C SER A 11 0.76 14.86 20.23
N PRO A 12 0.31 15.55 21.28
CA PRO A 12 -0.27 16.90 21.15
C PRO A 12 0.76 17.96 20.74
N ARG A 13 2.04 17.76 21.06
CA ARG A 13 3.12 18.70 20.76
C ARG A 13 3.61 18.63 19.31
N TRP A 14 3.74 17.42 18.76
CA TRP A 14 4.36 17.19 17.46
C TRP A 14 3.36 16.79 16.38
N ARG A 15 2.09 16.52 16.75
CA ARG A 15 1.01 16.08 15.86
C ARG A 15 1.36 14.84 15.04
N VAL A 16 2.31 14.03 15.53
CA VAL A 16 2.72 12.75 14.92
C VAL A 16 2.56 11.59 15.92
N PRO A 17 2.28 10.37 15.43
CA PRO A 17 2.16 9.17 16.26
C PRO A 17 3.55 8.63 16.66
N ILE A 18 4.11 9.16 17.75
CA ILE A 18 5.47 8.82 18.21
C ILE A 18 5.61 7.33 18.55
N ASN A 19 4.58 6.74 19.16
CA ASN A 19 4.59 5.32 19.53
C ASN A 19 4.74 4.40 18.31
N ALA A 20 4.07 4.74 17.20
CA ALA A 20 4.19 4.02 15.94
C ALA A 20 5.60 4.13 15.35
N LEU A 21 6.21 5.33 15.43
CA LEU A 21 7.57 5.56 14.96
C LEU A 21 8.58 4.74 15.77
N LEU A 22 8.51 4.78 17.11
CA LEU A 22 9.40 4.02 17.97
C LEU A 22 9.29 2.51 17.71
N LEU A 23 8.07 2.00 17.54
CA LEU A 23 7.83 0.61 17.19
C LEU A 23 8.48 0.25 15.84
N GLN A 24 8.29 1.09 14.82
CA GLN A 24 8.90 0.89 13.51
C GLN A 24 10.44 0.89 13.58
N TYR A 25 11.04 1.83 14.32
CA TYR A 25 12.49 1.86 14.52
C TYR A 25 12.99 0.59 15.21
N GLY A 26 12.26 0.11 16.23
CA GLY A 26 12.57 -1.17 16.88
C GLY A 26 12.62 -2.33 15.89
N PHE A 27 11.63 -2.44 15.00
CA PHE A 27 11.64 -3.46 13.95
C PHE A 27 12.83 -3.33 13.00
N VAL A 28 13.16 -2.12 12.56
CA VAL A 28 14.32 -1.89 11.66
C VAL A 28 15.63 -2.31 12.33
N ILE A 29 15.83 -1.99 13.61
CA ILE A 29 17.01 -2.42 14.38
C ILE A 29 17.07 -3.94 14.46
N LEU A 30 15.95 -4.60 14.78
CA LEU A 30 15.88 -6.06 14.85
C LEU A 30 16.19 -6.72 13.50
N LEU A 31 15.67 -6.18 12.40
CA LEU A 31 15.99 -6.67 11.06
C LEU A 31 17.46 -6.43 10.70
N GLY A 32 18.05 -5.31 11.13
CA GLY A 32 19.47 -5.02 10.96
C GLY A 32 20.38 -6.02 11.69
N LEU A 33 19.98 -6.49 12.88
CA LEU A 33 20.73 -7.52 13.62
C LEU A 33 20.83 -8.85 12.86
N VAL A 34 19.89 -9.17 11.97
CA VAL A 34 19.94 -10.39 11.14
C VAL A 34 21.21 -10.46 10.29
N TYR A 35 21.74 -9.31 9.88
CA TYR A 35 22.99 -9.23 9.12
C TYR A 35 24.19 -9.83 9.86
N LEU A 36 24.23 -9.71 11.20
CA LEU A 36 25.31 -10.28 12.02
C LEU A 36 25.32 -11.81 12.02
N PHE A 37 24.16 -12.44 11.77
CA PHE A 37 24.03 -13.89 11.75
C PHE A 37 24.20 -14.48 10.35
N SER A 38 23.61 -13.83 9.33
CA SER A 38 23.64 -14.34 7.97
C SER A 38 23.51 -13.22 6.93
N THR A 39 24.52 -13.11 6.06
CA THR A 39 24.48 -12.22 4.91
C THR A 39 23.43 -12.65 3.88
N GLN A 40 23.23 -13.95 3.71
CA GLN A 40 22.21 -14.49 2.80
C GLN A 40 20.78 -14.21 3.29
N GLY A 41 20.54 -14.39 4.59
CA GLY A 41 19.26 -14.06 5.21
C GLY A 41 18.94 -12.57 5.10
N PHE A 42 19.93 -11.71 5.33
CA PHE A 42 19.78 -10.26 5.15
C PHE A 42 19.52 -9.87 3.69
N ASN A 43 20.26 -10.44 2.73
CA ASN A 43 20.04 -10.19 1.31
C ASN A 43 18.62 -10.57 0.87
N ALA A 44 18.09 -11.68 1.40
CA ALA A 44 16.72 -12.10 1.16
C ALA A 44 15.69 -11.11 1.75
N LEU A 45 15.95 -10.55 2.93
CA LEU A 45 15.11 -9.49 3.51
C LEU A 45 15.09 -8.22 2.64
N VAL A 46 16.25 -7.78 2.16
CA VAL A 46 16.36 -6.63 1.25
C VAL A 46 15.61 -6.90 -0.06
N GLY A 47 15.81 -8.09 -0.65
CA GLY A 47 15.08 -8.51 -1.85
C GLY A 47 13.57 -8.52 -1.64
N SER A 48 13.09 -9.02 -0.50
CA SER A 48 11.66 -9.04 -0.18
C SER A 48 11.06 -7.63 -0.05
N THR A 49 11.84 -6.68 0.48
CA THR A 49 11.41 -5.28 0.59
C THR A 49 11.15 -4.68 -0.79
N VAL A 50 12.04 -4.94 -1.75
CA VAL A 50 11.87 -4.51 -3.14
C VAL A 50 10.63 -5.13 -3.78
N VAL A 51 10.37 -6.42 -3.54
CA VAL A 51 9.15 -7.10 -3.99
C VAL A 51 7.90 -6.44 -3.41
N PHE A 52 7.89 -6.15 -2.10
CA PHE A 52 6.75 -5.48 -1.46
C PHE A 52 6.52 -4.06 -1.99
N PHE A 53 7.58 -3.32 -2.31
CA PHE A 53 7.45 -2.03 -2.99
C PHE A 53 6.80 -2.21 -4.37
N TYR A 54 7.31 -3.10 -5.21
CA TYR A 54 6.72 -3.34 -6.53
C TYR A 54 5.25 -3.76 -6.46
N LEU A 55 4.89 -4.60 -5.50
CA LEU A 55 3.49 -4.97 -5.26
C LEU A 55 2.66 -3.76 -4.81
N SER A 56 3.14 -2.98 -3.84
CA SER A 56 2.41 -1.80 -3.35
C SER A 56 2.15 -0.77 -4.45
N TYR A 57 3.14 -0.53 -5.33
CA TYR A 57 3.00 0.40 -6.46
C TYR A 57 2.21 -0.22 -7.63
N GLY A 58 2.24 -1.53 -7.81
CA GLY A 58 1.47 -2.25 -8.82
C GLY A 58 -0.01 -2.40 -8.46
N MET A 59 -0.35 -2.53 -7.18
CA MET A 59 -1.73 -2.77 -6.71
C MET A 59 -2.75 -1.74 -7.21
N PRO A 60 -2.51 -0.41 -7.15
CA PRO A 60 -3.43 0.57 -7.74
C PRO A 60 -3.66 0.35 -9.24
N ALA A 61 -2.62 0.05 -10.01
CA ALA A 61 -2.73 -0.23 -11.44
C ALA A 61 -3.54 -1.51 -11.72
N ILE A 62 -3.33 -2.56 -10.91
CA ILE A 62 -4.11 -3.80 -10.97
C ILE A 62 -5.59 -3.54 -10.66
N VAL A 63 -5.90 -2.79 -9.60
CA VAL A 63 -7.28 -2.47 -9.21
C VAL A 63 -7.97 -1.63 -10.29
N MET A 64 -7.27 -0.68 -10.89
CA MET A 64 -7.80 0.16 -11.98
C MET A 64 -8.13 -0.68 -13.22
N LEU A 65 -7.26 -1.63 -13.58
CA LEU A 65 -7.52 -2.58 -14.67
C LEU A 65 -8.66 -3.56 -14.35
N ALA A 66 -8.70 -4.10 -13.14
CA ALA A 66 -9.70 -5.08 -12.71
C ALA A 66 -11.12 -4.50 -12.64
N THR A 67 -11.24 -3.26 -12.14
CA THR A 67 -12.53 -2.57 -12.07
C THR A 67 -12.95 -2.00 -13.43
N ARG A 68 -12.04 -1.91 -14.41
CA ARG A 68 -12.19 -1.18 -15.69
C ARG A 68 -12.69 0.25 -15.53
N ARG A 69 -12.69 0.79 -14.31
CA ARG A 69 -13.15 2.14 -14.01
C ARG A 69 -11.99 3.11 -14.16
N PHE A 70 -11.48 3.22 -15.38
CA PHE A 70 -10.64 4.35 -15.77
C PHE A 70 -11.45 5.66 -15.77
N GLU A 71 -12.77 5.55 -15.64
CA GLU A 71 -13.77 6.60 -15.75
C GLU A 71 -14.35 7.09 -14.41
N ILE A 72 -13.78 6.72 -13.24
CA ILE A 72 -14.25 7.27 -11.94
C ILE A 72 -14.17 8.82 -11.93
N HIS A 73 -13.46 9.43 -12.87
CA HIS A 73 -13.27 10.88 -12.99
C HIS A 73 -13.82 11.52 -14.28
N GLN A 74 -14.70 10.85 -15.04
CA GLN A 74 -15.20 11.46 -16.28
C GLN A 74 -16.11 12.68 -16.08
N ASN A 75 -16.58 12.97 -14.85
CA ASN A 75 -17.53 14.07 -14.64
C ASN A 75 -16.93 15.39 -14.13
N ASP A 76 -15.64 15.46 -13.78
CA ASP A 76 -14.97 16.75 -13.57
C ASP A 76 -13.49 16.59 -13.92
N ARG A 77 -13.04 17.40 -14.89
CA ARG A 77 -11.70 17.35 -15.50
C ARG A 77 -10.61 17.47 -14.43
N THR A 78 -10.07 16.35 -13.95
CA THR A 78 -8.83 16.34 -13.18
C THR A 78 -7.72 17.00 -14.00
N ARG A 79 -6.97 17.91 -13.38
CA ARG A 79 -5.97 18.79 -14.03
C ARG A 79 -4.86 18.03 -14.81
N TYR A 80 -4.69 16.74 -14.52
CA TYR A 80 -3.73 15.83 -15.17
C TYR A 80 -4.43 14.52 -15.58
N ASP A 81 -5.29 14.58 -16.59
CA ASP A 81 -5.96 13.40 -17.15
C ASP A 81 -5.16 12.83 -18.33
N LEU A 82 -4.65 11.61 -18.18
CA LEU A 82 -3.94 10.87 -19.24
C LEU A 82 -4.89 10.19 -20.24
N ARG A 83 -6.22 10.38 -20.11
CA ARG A 83 -7.29 9.90 -21.00
C ARG A 83 -6.98 8.51 -21.55
N LYS A 84 -6.71 8.43 -22.86
CA LYS A 84 -6.54 7.18 -23.60
C LYS A 84 -5.23 6.45 -23.29
N PHE A 85 -4.23 7.14 -22.76
CA PHE A 85 -2.93 6.56 -22.41
C PHE A 85 -2.92 5.94 -21.01
N ALA A 86 -3.88 6.27 -20.15
CA ALA A 86 -3.95 5.70 -18.80
C ALA A 86 -4.05 4.16 -18.84
N TYR A 87 -4.91 3.63 -19.72
CA TYR A 87 -5.11 2.18 -19.86
C TYR A 87 -3.85 1.40 -20.29
N PRO A 88 -3.19 1.73 -21.42
CA PRO A 88 -1.98 1.01 -21.83
C PRO A 88 -0.83 1.20 -20.84
N ILE A 89 -0.70 2.36 -20.19
CA ILE A 89 0.33 2.58 -19.16
C ILE A 89 0.10 1.66 -17.96
N CYS A 90 -1.14 1.52 -17.48
CA CYS A 90 -1.43 0.59 -16.39
C CYS A 90 -1.09 -0.86 -16.77
N ILE A 91 -1.34 -1.28 -18.02
CA ILE A 91 -0.93 -2.61 -18.49
C ILE A 91 0.59 -2.78 -18.44
N VAL A 92 1.33 -1.80 -18.97
CA VAL A 92 2.80 -1.83 -18.95
C VAL A 92 3.33 -1.88 -17.52
N VAL A 93 2.74 -1.11 -16.60
CA VAL A 93 3.10 -1.12 -15.17
C VAL A 93 2.88 -2.50 -14.57
N VAL A 94 1.73 -3.14 -14.80
CA VAL A 94 1.46 -4.48 -14.26
C VAL A 94 2.40 -5.52 -14.84
N ILE A 95 2.64 -5.50 -16.15
CA ILE A 95 3.59 -6.42 -16.80
C ILE A 95 4.99 -6.21 -16.21
N TYR A 96 5.42 -4.97 -16.07
CA TYR A 96 6.71 -4.63 -15.48
C TYR A 96 6.81 -5.09 -14.02
N THR A 97 5.79 -4.86 -13.20
CA THR A 97 5.74 -5.34 -11.81
C THR A 97 5.89 -6.85 -11.74
N VAL A 98 5.14 -7.61 -12.57
CA VAL A 98 5.22 -9.08 -12.58
C VAL A 98 6.61 -9.55 -13.00
N LEU A 99 7.16 -8.97 -14.08
CA LEU A 99 8.51 -9.28 -14.53
C LEU A 99 9.54 -8.97 -13.44
N ALA A 100 9.52 -7.76 -12.87
CA ALA A 100 10.45 -7.34 -11.84
C ALA A 100 10.44 -8.29 -10.63
N VAL A 101 9.25 -8.74 -10.19
CA VAL A 101 9.14 -9.72 -9.10
C VAL A 101 9.79 -11.06 -9.47
N ILE A 102 9.57 -11.57 -10.68
CA ILE A 102 10.20 -12.81 -11.15
C ILE A 102 11.72 -12.68 -11.18
N PHE A 103 12.24 -11.57 -11.73
CA PHE A 103 13.67 -11.31 -11.81
C PHE A 103 14.33 -11.23 -10.44
N VAL A 104 13.66 -10.62 -9.45
CA VAL A 104 14.17 -10.55 -8.07
C VAL A 104 14.16 -11.92 -7.39
N MET A 105 13.33 -12.86 -7.82
CA MET A 105 13.25 -14.21 -7.25
C MET A 105 14.23 -15.20 -7.89
N ILE A 106 14.82 -14.89 -9.04
CA ILE A 106 15.82 -15.74 -9.69
C ILE A 106 17.14 -15.70 -8.89
N PRO A 107 17.79 -16.84 -8.64
CA PRO A 107 19.12 -16.87 -8.02
C PRO A 107 20.18 -16.36 -9.01
N GLY A 108 21.09 -15.51 -8.52
CA GLY A 108 22.09 -14.86 -9.37
C GLY A 108 23.28 -15.74 -9.77
N GLN A 109 23.37 -16.97 -9.28
CA GLN A 109 24.53 -17.84 -9.47
C GLN A 109 24.11 -19.32 -9.61
N VAL A 110 24.84 -20.04 -10.46
CA VAL A 110 24.70 -21.49 -10.71
C VAL A 110 26.08 -22.13 -10.48
N PRO A 111 26.20 -23.30 -9.81
CA PRO A 111 25.13 -24.17 -9.31
C PRO A 111 24.43 -23.64 -8.04
N ILE A 112 23.13 -23.91 -7.92
CA ILE A 112 22.32 -23.51 -6.76
C ILE A 112 22.60 -24.48 -5.61
N THR A 113 23.17 -23.97 -4.53
CA THR A 113 23.35 -24.70 -3.26
C THR A 113 22.51 -24.02 -2.18
N ALA A 114 22.26 -24.72 -1.05
CA ALA A 114 21.54 -24.11 0.08
C ALA A 114 22.24 -22.84 0.61
N GLY A 115 23.57 -22.75 0.50
CA GLY A 115 24.30 -21.55 0.90
C GLY A 115 24.14 -20.35 -0.05
N ASN A 116 23.60 -20.55 -1.26
CA ASN A 116 23.56 -19.53 -2.31
C ASN A 116 22.16 -19.36 -2.94
N MET A 117 21.13 -19.96 -2.32
CA MET A 117 19.76 -19.85 -2.81
C MET A 117 19.18 -18.49 -2.42
N ASN A 118 18.42 -17.88 -3.34
CA ASN A 118 17.69 -16.66 -3.04
C ASN A 118 16.47 -16.96 -2.16
N TYR A 119 16.58 -16.69 -0.86
CA TYR A 119 15.51 -16.93 0.13
C TYR A 119 14.40 -15.87 0.13
N THR A 120 14.42 -14.89 -0.79
CA THR A 120 13.40 -13.83 -0.89
C THR A 120 11.99 -14.42 -1.00
N ILE A 121 11.82 -15.49 -1.78
CA ILE A 121 10.52 -16.16 -1.96
C ILE A 121 9.93 -16.67 -0.64
N VAL A 122 10.76 -17.18 0.27
CA VAL A 122 10.32 -17.74 1.55
C VAL A 122 9.73 -16.63 2.45
N ILE A 123 10.41 -15.48 2.49
CA ILE A 123 9.98 -14.32 3.28
C ILE A 123 8.68 -13.75 2.71
N VAL A 124 8.60 -13.59 1.39
CA VAL A 124 7.40 -13.10 0.71
C VAL A 124 6.21 -14.03 0.95
N ALA A 125 6.39 -15.34 0.77
CA ALA A 125 5.34 -16.33 1.02
C ALA A 125 4.88 -16.32 2.49
N GLY A 126 5.82 -16.28 3.44
CA GLY A 126 5.50 -16.17 4.87
C GLY A 126 4.68 -14.93 5.19
N PHE A 127 5.02 -13.79 4.60
CA PHE A 127 4.27 -12.55 4.77
C PHE A 127 2.82 -12.65 4.25
N PHE A 128 2.62 -13.21 3.06
CA PHE A 128 1.28 -13.41 2.50
C PHE A 128 0.42 -14.35 3.35
N ILE A 129 1.03 -15.40 3.91
CA ILE A 129 0.33 -16.31 4.84
C ILE A 129 -0.09 -15.56 6.11
N LEU A 130 0.81 -14.77 6.71
CA LEU A 130 0.50 -13.96 7.90
C LEU A 130 -0.61 -12.94 7.60
N MET A 131 -0.58 -12.29 6.43
CA MET A 131 -1.63 -11.38 5.99
C MET A 131 -2.97 -12.09 5.80
N ALA A 132 -2.98 -13.28 5.20
CA ALA A 132 -4.20 -14.07 5.05
C ALA A 132 -4.80 -14.45 6.42
N ILE A 133 -3.96 -14.92 7.35
CA ILE A 133 -4.38 -15.24 8.72
C ILE A 133 -4.96 -14.01 9.41
N ALA A 134 -4.27 -12.86 9.35
CA ALA A 134 -4.74 -11.61 9.93
C ALA A 134 -6.08 -11.14 9.33
N TRP A 135 -6.27 -11.34 8.03
CA TRP A 135 -7.51 -11.01 7.34
C TRP A 135 -8.69 -11.86 7.84
N PHE A 136 -8.50 -13.18 7.93
CA PHE A 136 -9.55 -14.09 8.39
C PHE A 136 -9.85 -13.96 9.88
N ALA A 137 -8.87 -13.58 10.69
CA ALA A 137 -9.03 -13.43 12.14
C ALA A 137 -9.83 -12.17 12.53
N ASP A 138 -9.44 -11.00 12.01
CA ASP A 138 -9.95 -9.71 12.51
C ASP A 138 -10.31 -8.72 11.39
N ALA A 139 -9.49 -8.62 10.32
CA ALA A 139 -9.67 -7.56 9.33
C ALA A 139 -11.02 -7.63 8.60
N ARG A 140 -11.54 -8.84 8.33
CA ARG A 140 -12.88 -9.04 7.75
C ARG A 140 -14.02 -8.46 8.59
N LYS A 141 -13.83 -8.33 9.92
CA LYS A 141 -14.84 -7.80 10.86
C LYS A 141 -14.72 -6.30 11.06
N SER A 142 -13.50 -5.76 10.94
CA SER A 142 -13.21 -4.35 11.15
C SER A 142 -13.20 -3.52 9.86
N PHE A 143 -13.27 -4.14 8.68
CA PHE A 143 -13.33 -3.42 7.41
C PHE A 143 -14.64 -2.64 7.29
N ARG A 144 -14.53 -1.31 7.35
CA ARG A 144 -15.62 -0.38 7.07
C ARG A 144 -15.32 0.27 5.72
N PRO A 145 -16.12 0.02 4.66
CA PRO A 145 -15.98 0.83 3.45
C PRO A 145 -16.20 2.30 3.79
N PRO A 146 -15.69 3.25 3.00
CA PRO A 146 -15.99 4.66 3.19
C PRO A 146 -17.51 4.82 3.32
N SER A 147 -17.98 5.22 4.51
CA SER A 147 -19.40 5.43 4.74
C SER A 147 -19.85 6.59 3.85
N ASP A 148 -21.10 6.56 3.38
CA ASP A 148 -21.77 7.54 2.49
C ASP A 148 -21.87 8.96 3.07
N ASN A 149 -20.94 9.35 3.93
CA ASN A 149 -20.74 10.69 4.41
C ASN A 149 -20.50 11.56 3.18
N LEU A 150 -21.15 12.72 3.16
CA LEU A 150 -21.02 13.69 2.08
C LEU A 150 -19.55 14.00 1.73
N ILE A 151 -18.69 14.01 2.73
CA ILE A 151 -17.23 14.20 2.60
C ILE A 151 -16.58 13.02 1.87
N ALA A 152 -16.98 11.78 2.15
CA ALA A 152 -16.48 10.61 1.42
C ALA A 152 -16.96 10.65 -0.03
N ARG A 153 -18.20 11.09 -0.30
CA ARG A 153 -18.68 11.30 -1.67
C ARG A 153 -17.94 12.42 -2.38
N VAL A 154 -17.64 13.53 -1.71
CA VAL A 154 -16.87 14.67 -2.23
C VAL A 154 -15.42 14.27 -2.54
N VAL A 155 -14.78 13.50 -1.67
CA VAL A 155 -13.41 12.99 -1.87
C VAL A 155 -13.38 11.90 -2.96
N LEU A 156 -14.38 11.00 -2.99
CA LEU A 156 -14.45 9.92 -3.99
C LEU A 156 -14.92 10.40 -5.37
N MET A 157 -15.78 11.43 -5.43
CA MET A 157 -16.28 12.04 -6.67
C MET A 157 -15.39 13.20 -7.14
N GLY A 158 -14.40 13.63 -6.35
CA GLY A 158 -13.50 14.73 -6.70
C GLY A 158 -14.21 16.09 -6.83
N THR A 159 -15.47 16.20 -6.41
CA THR A 159 -16.28 17.41 -6.49
C THR A 159 -15.95 18.33 -5.32
N THR A 160 -15.86 19.65 -5.53
CA THR A 160 -15.78 20.62 -4.43
C THR A 160 -17.09 20.62 -3.63
N LEU A 161 -17.03 20.90 -2.31
CA LEU A 161 -18.22 20.95 -1.42
C LEU A 161 -19.34 21.86 -1.95
N SER A 162 -18.98 22.86 -2.76
CA SER A 162 -19.88 23.80 -3.43
C SER A 162 -20.89 23.14 -4.39
N LYS A 163 -20.58 21.98 -4.98
CA LYS A 163 -21.47 21.32 -5.97
C LYS A 163 -22.45 20.32 -5.34
N VAL A 164 -22.45 20.14 -4.02
CA VAL A 164 -23.30 19.14 -3.38
C VAL A 164 -24.66 19.75 -3.02
N PRO A 165 -25.78 19.23 -3.57
CA PRO A 165 -27.10 19.74 -3.24
C PRO A 165 -27.40 19.52 -1.75
N GLY A 166 -27.59 20.62 -1.01
CA GLY A 166 -27.90 20.62 0.43
C GLY A 166 -26.77 21.05 1.38
N VAL A 167 -25.62 21.50 0.88
CA VAL A 167 -24.55 22.08 1.72
C VAL A 167 -24.61 23.60 1.64
N VAL A 168 -25.16 24.23 2.66
CA VAL A 168 -25.07 25.69 2.86
C VAL A 168 -23.62 26.01 3.23
N THR A 169 -22.92 26.71 2.34
CA THR A 169 -21.60 27.27 2.63
C THR A 169 -21.73 28.35 3.69
N SER A 170 -20.79 28.44 4.64
CA SER A 170 -20.78 29.45 5.71
C SER A 170 -20.89 30.90 5.21
N GLU A 171 -20.65 31.13 3.92
CA GLU A 171 -20.80 32.42 3.23
C GLU A 171 -22.27 32.86 3.04
N GLU A 172 -23.23 31.93 3.10
CA GLU A 172 -24.68 32.23 3.01
C GLU A 172 -25.35 32.45 4.38
N LEU A 173 -24.64 32.21 5.49
CA LEU A 173 -25.13 32.43 6.85
C LEU A 173 -24.86 33.85 7.39
N ASP A 174 -24.13 34.67 6.63
CA ASP A 174 -23.73 36.04 6.98
C ASP A 174 -24.45 37.12 6.14
N LEU A 175 -25.52 36.76 5.42
CA LEU A 175 -26.46 37.67 4.72
C LEU A 175 -27.87 37.56 5.32
#